data_AF-A0A7L4PY76-F1
#
_entry.id   AF-A0A7L4PY76-F1
#
_cell.length_a   1.000
_cell.length_b   1.000
_cell.length_c   1.000
_cell.angle_alpha   90.00
_cell.angle_beta   90.00
_cell.angle_gamma   90.00
#
_symmetry.space_group_name_H-M   'P 1'
#
loop_
_entity.id
_entity.type
_entity.pdbx_description
1 polymer ?
#
loop_
_entity_poly.entity_id
_entity_poly.type
_entity_poly.pdbx_seq_one_letter_code
_entity_poly.pdbx_strand_id
1 'polypeptide(L)' 'VIIASSVLNVAYFFPIIYTMLIARPSDERALDTVREAPLFMLIPIILTLIASIAFFFSPAVPFLDLSGIALAEITGGGLP' A
#
# COMPACT_ATOMS: atom_id res chain seq x y z
N VAL A 1 14.53 17.50 1.92
CA VAL A 1 13.93 16.69 3.01
C VAL A 1 12.94 15.65 2.49
N ILE A 2 12.00 15.98 1.59
CA ILE A 2 10.98 15.04 1.08
C ILE A 2 11.57 13.73 0.53
N ILE A 3 12.46 13.81 -0.45
CA ILE A 3 13.05 12.62 -1.10
C ILE A 3 13.81 11.75 -0.10
N ALA A 4 14.66 12.36 0.73
CA ALA A 4 15.42 11.63 1.76
C ALA A 4 14.48 10.93 2.76
N SER A 5 13.40 11.59 3.17
CA SER A 5 12.39 11.00 4.06
C SER A 5 11.67 9.82 3.40
N SER A 6 11.29 9.94 2.12
CA SER A 6 10.66 8.85 1.37
C SER A 6 11.60 7.66 1.17
N VAL A 7 12.87 7.89 0.83
CA VAL A 7 13.87 6.83 0.69
C VAL A 7 14.09 6.11 2.02
N LEU A 8 14.24 6.87 3.11
CA LEU A 8 14.37 6.28 4.44
C LEU A 8 13.13 5.47 4.81
N ASN A 9 11.92 5.96 4.53
CA ASN A 9 10.68 5.23 4.78
C ASN A 9 10.68 3.84 4.10
N VAL A 10 11.06 3.77 2.82
CA VAL A 10 11.19 2.49 2.10
C VAL A 10 12.29 1.63 2.71
N ALA A 11 13.45 2.20 3.05
CA ALA A 11 14.55 1.48 3.68
C ALA A 11 14.20 0.89 5.05
N TYR A 12 13.31 1.54 5.82
CA TYR A 12 12.79 1.01 7.08
C TYR A 12 11.94 -0.26 6.90
N PHE A 13 11.16 -0.35 5.81
CA PHE A 13 10.34 -1.53 5.51
C PHE A 13 11.11 -2.63 4.77
N PHE A 14 12.24 -2.30 4.15
CA PHE A 14 13.04 -3.23 3.36
C PHE A 14 13.43 -4.54 4.10
N PRO A 15 13.83 -4.52 5.39
CA PRO A 15 14.17 -5.75 6.12
C PRO A 15 13.01 -6.76 6.15
N ILE A 16 11.77 -6.29 6.25
CA ILE A 16 10.58 -7.15 6.27
C ILE A 16 10.44 -7.90 4.93
N ILE A 17 10.60 -7.18 3.82
CA ILE A 17 10.52 -7.76 2.47
C ILE A 17 11.68 -8.74 2.24
N TYR A 18 12.89 -8.39 2.69
CA TYR A 18 14.05 -9.28 2.62
C TYR A 18 13.80 -10.59 3.38
N THR A 19 13.30 -10.50 4.61
CA THR A 19 12.99 -11.69 5.42
C THR A 19 11.88 -12.53 4.82
N MET A 20 10.85 -11.90 4.23
CA MET A 20 9.69 -12.60 3.66
C MET A 20 10.00 -13.31 2.34
N LEU A 21 10.83 -12.72 1.47
CA LEU A 21 11.05 -13.22 0.11
C LEU A 21 12.39 -13.94 -0.11
N ILE A 22 13.43 -13.57 0.64
CA ILE A 22 14.82 -13.99 0.36
C ILE A 22 15.42 -14.82 1.49
N ALA A 23 15.20 -14.41 2.74
CA ALA A 23 15.81 -15.10 3.87
C ALA A 23 15.28 -16.53 4.02
N ARG A 24 16.18 -17.46 4.34
CA ARG A 24 15.79 -18.81 4.75
C ARG A 24 15.64 -18.88 6.26
N PRO A 25 14.69 -19.67 6.77
CA PRO A 25 14.57 -19.88 8.21
C PRO A 25 15.85 -20.55 8.74
N SER A 26 16.26 -20.16 9.95
CA SER A 26 17.44 -20.74 10.61
C SER A 26 17.22 -22.17 11.11
N ASP A 27 15.96 -22.58 11.27
CA ASP A 27 15.53 -23.96 11.53
C ASP A 27 14.66 -24.42 10.36
N GLU A 28 15.04 -25.51 9.71
CA GLU A 28 14.32 -26.06 8.56
C GLU A 28 12.89 -26.50 8.93
N ARG A 29 12.64 -26.82 10.20
CA ARG A 29 11.31 -27.21 10.70
C ARG A 29 10.44 -26.02 11.11
N ALA A 30 10.96 -24.79 11.05
CA ALA A 30 10.23 -23.60 11.49
C ALA A 30 8.92 -23.37 10.71
N LEU A 31 8.84 -23.89 9.48
CA LEU A 31 7.68 -23.74 8.60
C LEU A 31 6.74 -24.95 8.62
N ASP A 32 7.10 -26.05 9.29
CA ASP A 32 6.31 -27.29 9.30
C ASP A 32 4.91 -27.11 9.90
N THR A 33 4.76 -26.10 10.79
CA THR A 33 3.50 -25.76 11.43
C THR A 33 2.76 -24.60 10.76
N VAL A 34 3.41 -23.93 9.80
CA VAL A 34 2.83 -22.80 9.07
C VAL A 34 1.92 -23.35 7.97
N ARG A 35 0.68 -22.89 7.96
CA ARG A 35 -0.32 -23.27 6.95
C ARG A 35 -0.66 -22.08 6.08
N GLU A 36 -1.13 -22.35 4.87
CA GLU A 36 -1.62 -21.31 3.97
C GLU A 36 -2.76 -20.50 4.62
N ALA A 37 -2.77 -19.20 4.33
CA ALA A 37 -3.80 -18.31 4.85
C ALA A 37 -5.18 -18.69 4.28
N PRO A 38 -6.25 -18.64 5.09
CA PRO A 38 -7.59 -18.93 4.60
C PRO A 38 -8.02 -17.92 3.54
N LEU A 39 -8.77 -18.37 2.54
CA LEU A 39 -9.18 -17.52 1.40
C LEU A 39 -9.96 -16.27 1.84
N PHE A 40 -10.78 -16.37 2.87
CA PHE A 40 -11.50 -15.22 3.43
C PHE A 40 -10.59 -14.11 3.96
N MET A 41 -9.35 -14.43 4.34
CA MET A 41 -8.33 -13.44 4.73
C MET A 41 -7.53 -12.96 3.52
N LEU A 42 -7.22 -13.84 2.57
CA LEU A 42 -6.39 -13.51 1.42
C LEU A 42 -7.11 -12.61 0.41
N ILE A 43 -8.39 -12.88 0.14
CA ILE A 43 -9.21 -12.13 -0.83
C ILE A 43 -9.20 -10.61 -0.55
N PRO A 44 -9.51 -10.11 0.66
CA PRO A 44 -9.51 -8.68 0.91
C PRO A 44 -8.11 -8.06 0.75
N ILE A 45 -7.05 -8.75 1.17
CA ILE A 45 -5.66 -8.26 1.01
C ILE A 45 -5.32 -8.08 -0.48
N ILE A 46 -5.59 -9.09 -1.30
CA ILE A 46 -5.30 -9.04 -2.74
C ILE A 46 -6.18 -7.98 -3.43
N LEU A 47 -7.44 -7.85 -3.03
CA LEU A 47 -8.32 -6.80 -3.54
C LEU A 47 -7.76 -5.41 -3.24
N THR A 48 -7.32 -5.15 -2.00
CA THR A 48 -6.71 -3.86 -1.64
C THR A 48 -5.41 -3.59 -2.38
N LEU A 49 -4.59 -4.62 -2.62
CA LEU A 49 -3.38 -4.51 -3.44
C LEU A 49 -3.71 -4.10 -4.88
N ILE A 50 -4.65 -4.81 -5.52
CA ILE A 50 -5.07 -4.54 -6.90
C ILE A 50 -5.68 -3.14 -7.00
N ALA A 51 -6.57 -2.78 -6.09
CA ALA A 51 -7.20 -1.46 -6.06
C ALA A 51 -6.15 -0.34 -5.90
N SER A 52 -5.17 -0.52 -5.02
CA SER A 52 -4.09 0.46 -4.81
C SER A 52 -3.25 0.66 -6.09
N ILE A 53 -2.91 -0.43 -6.79
CA ILE A 53 -2.19 -0.36 -8.07
C ILE A 53 -3.07 0.29 -9.14
N ALA A 54 -4.35 -0.06 -9.22
CA ALA A 54 -5.26 0.50 -10.22
C ALA A 54 -5.46 2.02 -10.03
N PHE A 55 -5.68 2.47 -8.79
CA PHE A 55 -5.85 3.89 -8.47
C PHE A 55 -4.57 4.71 -8.67
N PHE A 56 -3.39 4.09 -8.59
CA PHE A 56 -2.15 4.76 -8.93
C PHE A 56 -2.11 5.25 -10.39
N PHE A 57 -2.67 4.46 -11.33
CA PHE A 57 -2.71 4.83 -12.75
C PHE A 57 -3.83 5.82 -13.11
N SER A 58 -4.93 5.84 -12.35
CA SER A 58 -6.03 6.77 -12.55
C SER A 58 -6.45 7.41 -11.22
N PRO A 59 -5.67 8.36 -10.68
CA PRO A 59 -5.96 8.96 -9.37
C PRO A 59 -7.19 9.89 -9.40
N ALA A 60 -7.57 10.35 -10.60
CA ALA A 60 -8.75 11.20 -10.79
C ALA A 60 -10.04 10.50 -10.34
N VAL A 61 -10.19 9.22 -10.70
CA VAL A 61 -11.32 8.39 -10.29
C VAL A 61 -10.84 7.47 -9.17
N PRO A 62 -11.17 7.69 -7.88
CA PRO A 62 -12.28 8.49 -7.34
C PRO A 62 -11.91 9.78 -6.57
N PHE A 63 -10.63 10.11 -6.37
CA PHE A 63 -10.23 11.02 -5.28
C PHE A 63 -9.98 12.46 -5.71
N LEU A 64 -9.32 12.70 -6.84
CA LEU A 64 -8.88 14.06 -7.16
C LEU A 64 -10.06 14.99 -7.50
N ASP A 65 -11.09 14.47 -8.16
CA ASP A 65 -12.30 15.24 -8.49
C ASP A 65 -13.02 15.71 -7.22
N LEU A 66 -13.19 14.81 -6.24
CA LEU A 66 -13.76 15.14 -4.93
C LEU A 66 -12.89 16.13 -4.16
N SER A 67 -11.57 15.96 -4.21
CA SER A 67 -10.64 16.88 -3.54
C SER A 67 -10.65 18.28 -4.16
N GLY A 68 -10.85 18.38 -5.47
CA GLY A 68 -10.97 19.66 -6.17
C GLY A 68 -12.22 20.43 -5.75
N ILE A 69 -13.36 19.74 -5.62
CA ILE A 69 -14.61 20.33 -5.12
C ILE A 69 -14.42 20.83 -3.68
N ALA A 70 -13.86 20.00 -2.79
CA ALA A 70 -13.63 20.38 -1.40
C ALA A 70 -12.62 21.54 -1.27
N LEU A 71 -11.57 21.56 -2.10
CA LEU A 71 -10.57 22.62 -2.07
C LEU A 71 -11.13 23.95 -2.58
N ALA A 72 -11.97 23.94 -3.61
CA ALA A 72 -12.66 25.13 -4.12
C ALA A 72 -13.51 25.78 -3.02
N GLU A 73 -14.24 24.99 -2.25
CA GLU A 73 -15.01 25.45 -1.09
C GLU A 73 -14.11 26.05 0.00
N ILE A 74 -13.04 25.34 0.40
CA ILE A 74 -12.12 25.78 1.47
C ILE A 74 -11.37 27.08 1.08
N THR A 75 -11.02 27.24 -0.19
CA THR A 75 -10.23 28.39 -0.67
C THR A 75 -11.08 29.60 -1.08
N GLY A 76 -12.41 29.49 -0.99
CA GLY A 76 -13.35 30.57 -1.35
C GLY A 76 -13.44 30.83 -2.85
N GLY A 77 -12.89 29.93 -3.69
CA GLY A 77 -13.09 29.95 -5.13
C GLY A 77 -14.45 29.36 -5.43
N GLY A 78 -15.45 30.20 -5.67
CA GLY A 78 -16.79 29.75 -6.06
C GLY A 78 -16.74 28.75 -7.23
N LEU A 79 -17.66 27.79 -7.21
CA LEU A 79 -17.90 26.86 -8.32
C LEU A 79 -18.05 27.68 -9.63
N PRO A 80 -17.55 27.19 -10.78
CA PRO A 80 -18.04 27.69 -12.07
C PRO A 80 -19.55 27.47 -12.20
#